data_AF-A0A0M0J508-F1
#
_entry.id   AF-A0A0M0J508-F1
#
_cell.length_a   1.000
_cell.length_b   1.000
_cell.length_c   1.000
_cell.angle_alpha   90.00
_cell.angle_beta   90.00
_cell.angle_gamma   90.00
#
_symmetry.space_group_name_H-M   'P 1'
#
loop_
_entity.id
_entity.type
_entity.pdbx_description
1 polymer ?
#
loop_
_entity_poly.entity_id
_entity_poly.type
_entity_poly.pdbx_seq_one_letter_code
_entity_poly.pdbx_strand_id
1 'polypeptide(L)'
;MRVLATAFAATPSAEAQSVLRKAFTMAAQGFDEPADALLTQSIERQKLFDAALADYTESLRLVQQAGANPDPAELQRTFVLRARVQEALERWKFAEADLTAAIDRLDELDAIESTNPFLFASRGAARSRLGDFSGAAEDALRAEDEFKMIGDRVHRLSSAADSALYLYGADRIPEAVEKMRYVFQNKGVIAQGRGNWHLAYAAHLFGADRRTDADTQWESGCIRLEAFVEDGIARLEEERALREADEKRADETGTMQRQRASSVSAMPLGQLTPNSDTNARLMGMDPQSPYVTQRPATGWIWYKTSEGDVERRDPGLPLVEVDPTLSCAKFRSDEWLTKNRPEWPSKLRAATARYAEVVPQKPIVMPPKGSQPSKGELVF
;
A
#
# COMPACT_ATOMS: atom_id res chain seq x y z
N MET A 1 -10.56 -16.90 10.71
CA MET A 1 -9.55 -15.92 11.17
C MET A 1 -8.60 -15.65 10.00
N ARG A 2 -8.97 -14.67 9.17
CA ARG A 2 -8.26 -14.29 7.95
C ARG A 2 -7.27 -13.17 8.31
N VAL A 3 -5.99 -13.43 8.12
CA VAL A 3 -4.95 -12.40 8.06
C VAL A 3 -4.37 -12.57 6.68
N LEU A 4 -4.66 -11.64 5.76
CA LEU A 4 -3.93 -11.39 4.50
C LEU A 4 -4.68 -10.32 3.70
N ALA A 5 -4.00 -9.21 3.44
CA ALA A 5 -3.97 -8.41 2.21
C ALA A 5 -3.63 -6.95 2.56
N THR A 6 -2.34 -6.65 2.69
CA THR A 6 -1.85 -5.30 2.36
C THR A 6 -1.79 -5.19 0.85
N ALA A 7 -2.92 -4.84 0.23
CA ALA A 7 -2.96 -4.22 -1.08
C ALA A 7 -3.19 -2.73 -0.83
N PHE A 8 -2.27 -1.88 -1.30
CA PHE A 8 -2.42 -0.43 -1.24
C PHE A 8 -3.70 -0.02 -1.97
N ALA A 9 -4.74 0.32 -1.20
CA ALA A 9 -5.91 1.02 -1.69
C ALA A 9 -5.59 2.52 -1.74
N ALA A 10 -5.07 2.99 -2.87
CA ALA A 10 -5.27 4.38 -3.26
C ALA A 10 -6.47 4.41 -4.21
N THR A 11 -7.65 4.75 -3.67
CA THR A 11 -8.79 5.18 -4.48
C THR A 11 -8.35 6.36 -5.36
N PRO A 12 -8.76 6.42 -6.65
CA PRO A 12 -8.50 7.60 -7.47
C PRO A 12 -9.04 8.83 -6.76
N SER A 13 -8.25 9.91 -6.70
CA SER A 13 -8.67 11.17 -6.08
C SER A 13 -9.97 11.67 -6.72
N ALA A 14 -10.78 12.46 -6.00
CA ALA A 14 -12.02 12.95 -6.62
C ALA A 14 -11.77 13.93 -7.78
N GLU A 15 -10.55 14.46 -7.91
CA GLU A 15 -10.07 15.13 -9.14
C GLU A 15 -9.85 14.15 -10.28
N ALA A 16 -9.26 12.96 -10.05
CA ALA A 16 -9.19 11.91 -11.06
C ALA A 16 -10.60 11.42 -11.46
N GLN A 17 -11.54 11.31 -10.50
CA GLN A 17 -12.93 10.95 -10.78
C GLN A 17 -13.74 12.07 -11.48
N SER A 18 -13.34 13.34 -11.30
CA SER A 18 -13.93 14.52 -11.94
C SER A 18 -13.41 14.71 -13.36
N VAL A 19 -12.11 14.47 -13.57
CA VAL A 19 -11.48 14.43 -14.89
C VAL A 19 -12.02 13.26 -15.70
N LEU A 20 -12.18 12.07 -15.10
CA LEU A 20 -12.90 10.93 -15.67
C LEU A 20 -14.33 11.31 -16.05
N ARG A 21 -15.10 11.96 -15.16
CA ARG A 21 -16.48 12.40 -15.47
C ARG A 21 -16.58 13.46 -16.58
N LYS A 22 -15.63 14.38 -16.66
CA LYS A 22 -15.56 15.38 -17.74
C LYS A 22 -15.14 14.73 -19.07
N ALA A 23 -14.20 13.79 -19.06
CA ALA A 23 -13.85 12.98 -20.22
C ALA A 23 -15.05 12.14 -20.70
N PHE A 24 -15.82 11.55 -19.77
CA PHE A 24 -17.10 10.87 -20.02
C PHE A 24 -18.15 11.75 -20.72
N THR A 25 -18.21 13.04 -20.38
CA THR A 25 -19.18 13.97 -21.00
C THR A 25 -18.72 14.38 -22.42
N MET A 26 -17.42 14.26 -22.72
CA MET A 26 -16.87 14.52 -24.06
C MET A 26 -16.88 13.27 -24.95
N ALA A 27 -16.74 12.08 -24.37
CA ALA A 27 -16.93 10.77 -25.02
C ALA A 27 -18.42 10.48 -25.36
N ALA A 28 -19.36 11.15 -24.70
CA ALA A 28 -20.79 11.14 -25.02
C ALA A 28 -21.14 11.68 -26.43
N GLN A 29 -20.14 11.98 -27.26
CA GLN A 29 -20.30 12.20 -28.70
C GLN A 29 -20.24 10.92 -29.56
N GLY A 30 -20.10 9.72 -28.95
CA GLY A 30 -20.61 8.47 -29.55
C GLY A 30 -19.79 7.20 -29.31
N PHE A 31 -20.48 6.19 -28.77
CA PHE A 31 -20.20 4.73 -28.68
C PHE A 31 -19.18 4.30 -27.59
N ASP A 32 -19.46 3.53 -26.53
CA ASP A 32 -20.35 2.37 -26.29
C ASP A 32 -20.90 2.31 -24.82
N GLU A 33 -22.20 2.58 -24.61
CA GLU A 33 -22.87 2.64 -23.29
C GLU A 33 -22.87 1.38 -22.38
N PRO A 34 -22.84 0.12 -22.88
CA PRO A 34 -22.99 -1.05 -22.00
C PRO A 34 -21.78 -1.37 -21.12
N ALA A 35 -20.56 -1.14 -21.64
CA ALA A 35 -19.32 -1.44 -20.92
C ALA A 35 -19.06 -0.45 -19.77
N ASP A 36 -19.41 0.81 -20.00
CA ASP A 36 -19.25 1.92 -19.05
C ASP A 36 -20.17 1.81 -17.83
N ALA A 37 -21.41 1.36 -18.06
CA ALA A 37 -22.37 1.09 -16.99
C ALA A 37 -21.91 -0.06 -16.08
N LEU A 38 -21.32 -1.11 -16.66
CA LEU A 38 -20.75 -2.26 -15.92
C LEU A 38 -19.48 -1.88 -15.14
N LEU A 39 -18.62 -1.02 -15.71
CA LEU A 39 -17.44 -0.48 -15.04
C LEU A 39 -17.82 0.37 -13.82
N THR A 40 -18.82 1.24 -13.95
CA THR A 40 -19.32 2.06 -12.84
C THR A 40 -19.96 1.21 -11.74
N GLN A 41 -20.76 0.21 -12.11
CA GLN A 41 -21.43 -0.69 -11.18
C GLN A 41 -20.46 -1.63 -10.43
N SER A 42 -19.39 -2.10 -11.09
CA SER A 42 -18.39 -2.99 -10.49
C SER A 42 -17.49 -2.26 -9.47
N ILE A 43 -17.22 -0.97 -9.68
CA ILE A 43 -16.54 -0.10 -8.70
C ILE A 43 -17.37 0.06 -7.42
N GLU A 44 -18.70 0.21 -7.53
CA GLU A 44 -19.61 0.30 -6.37
C GLU A 44 -19.78 -1.04 -5.64
N ARG A 45 -19.56 -2.16 -6.33
CA ARG A 45 -19.74 -3.54 -5.83
C ARG A 45 -18.47 -4.25 -5.39
N GLN A 46 -17.39 -3.54 -5.05
CA GLN A 46 -16.14 -4.14 -4.54
C GLN A 46 -16.28 -5.11 -3.34
N LYS A 47 -17.46 -5.24 -2.72
CA LYS A 47 -17.79 -6.25 -1.71
C LYS A 47 -18.26 -7.60 -2.29
N LEU A 48 -18.46 -7.68 -3.60
CA LEU A 48 -18.90 -8.86 -4.35
C LEU A 48 -17.90 -9.15 -5.48
N PHE A 49 -16.70 -9.62 -5.11
CA PHE A 49 -15.61 -9.86 -6.05
C PHE A 49 -16.01 -10.72 -7.27
N ASP A 50 -16.87 -11.72 -7.09
CA ASP A 50 -17.34 -12.57 -8.20
C ASP A 50 -18.23 -11.81 -9.21
N ALA A 51 -19.07 -10.88 -8.73
CA ALA A 51 -19.92 -10.06 -9.61
C ALA A 51 -19.07 -9.05 -10.39
N ALA A 52 -18.17 -8.35 -9.70
CA ALA A 52 -17.23 -7.42 -10.35
C ALA A 52 -16.36 -8.14 -11.40
N LEU A 53 -15.89 -9.36 -11.11
CA LEU A 53 -15.13 -10.14 -12.06
C LEU A 53 -15.94 -10.48 -13.32
N ALA A 54 -17.22 -10.86 -13.16
CA ALA A 54 -18.11 -11.13 -14.28
C ALA A 54 -18.31 -9.87 -15.14
N ASP A 55 -18.55 -8.72 -14.49
CA ASP A 55 -18.74 -7.42 -15.16
C ASP A 55 -17.50 -7.01 -15.97
N TYR A 56 -16.30 -7.09 -15.38
CA TYR A 56 -15.04 -6.79 -16.10
C TYR A 56 -14.76 -7.77 -17.24
N THR A 57 -15.12 -9.05 -17.06
CA THR A 57 -14.94 -10.06 -18.10
C THR A 57 -15.85 -9.81 -19.29
N GLU A 58 -17.11 -9.46 -19.03
CA GLU A 58 -18.06 -9.11 -20.09
C GLU A 58 -17.69 -7.80 -20.78
N SER A 59 -17.26 -6.78 -20.02
CA SER A 59 -16.74 -5.52 -20.58
C SER A 59 -15.60 -5.77 -21.55
N LEU A 60 -14.57 -6.55 -21.14
CA LEU A 60 -13.46 -6.93 -22.02
C LEU A 60 -13.92 -7.71 -23.26
N ARG A 61 -14.91 -8.60 -23.10
CA ARG A 61 -15.48 -9.35 -24.23
C ARG A 61 -16.15 -8.42 -25.25
N LEU A 62 -16.85 -7.37 -24.80
CA LEU A 62 -17.53 -6.39 -25.67
C LEU A 62 -16.51 -5.53 -26.43
N VAL A 63 -15.53 -4.96 -25.74
CA VAL A 63 -14.54 -4.05 -26.35
C VAL A 63 -13.53 -4.77 -27.25
N GLN A 64 -13.41 -6.09 -27.14
CA GLN A 64 -12.56 -6.90 -28.03
C GLN A 64 -13.31 -7.43 -29.27
N GLN A 65 -14.60 -7.13 -29.45
CA GLN A 65 -15.33 -7.53 -30.64
C GLN A 65 -14.84 -6.78 -31.89
N ALA A 66 -14.94 -7.45 -33.04
CA ALA A 66 -14.59 -6.84 -34.32
C ALA A 66 -15.45 -5.59 -34.58
N GLY A 67 -14.80 -4.44 -34.77
CA GLY A 67 -15.45 -3.15 -35.01
C GLY A 67 -15.61 -2.27 -33.76
N ALA A 68 -15.31 -2.80 -32.56
CA ALA A 68 -15.15 -1.96 -31.38
C ALA A 68 -13.86 -1.13 -31.53
N ASN A 69 -13.95 0.17 -31.28
CA ASN A 69 -12.80 1.09 -31.22
C ASN A 69 -12.67 1.62 -29.78
N PRO A 70 -12.33 0.77 -28.80
CA PRO A 70 -12.22 1.22 -27.42
C PRO A 70 -11.08 2.22 -27.28
N ASP A 71 -11.25 3.17 -26.37
CA ASP A 71 -10.15 3.98 -25.88
C ASP A 71 -9.04 3.05 -25.32
N PRO A 72 -7.79 3.12 -25.84
CA PRO A 72 -6.68 2.32 -25.34
C PRO A 72 -6.49 2.42 -23.82
N ALA A 73 -6.74 3.60 -23.24
CA ALA A 73 -6.65 3.83 -21.80
C ALA A 73 -7.71 3.03 -21.03
N GLU A 74 -8.94 3.01 -21.51
CA GLU A 74 -10.04 2.27 -20.88
C GLU A 74 -9.85 0.77 -20.99
N LEU A 75 -9.34 0.28 -22.12
CA LEU A 75 -8.99 -1.12 -22.28
C LEU A 75 -7.91 -1.53 -21.27
N GLN A 76 -6.84 -0.75 -21.15
CA GLN A 76 -5.76 -0.99 -20.19
C GLN A 76 -6.29 -0.97 -18.74
N ARG A 77 -7.08 0.04 -18.36
CA ARG A 77 -7.66 0.16 -17.02
C ARG A 77 -8.56 -1.01 -16.68
N THR A 78 -9.33 -1.51 -17.64
CA THR A 78 -10.22 -2.65 -17.43
C THR A 78 -9.43 -3.91 -17.09
N PHE A 79 -8.29 -4.16 -17.76
CA PHE A 79 -7.37 -5.23 -17.37
C PHE A 79 -6.84 -5.05 -15.94
N VAL A 80 -6.40 -3.84 -15.58
CA VAL A 80 -5.88 -3.56 -14.23
C VAL A 80 -6.93 -3.79 -13.15
N LEU A 81 -8.16 -3.35 -13.38
CA LEU A 81 -9.25 -3.54 -12.42
C LEU A 81 -9.63 -5.02 -12.29
N ARG A 82 -9.68 -5.76 -13.41
CA ARG A 82 -9.90 -7.21 -13.37
C ARG A 82 -8.77 -7.92 -12.62
N ALA A 83 -7.51 -7.55 -12.85
CA ALA A 83 -6.37 -8.09 -12.14
C ALA A 83 -6.50 -7.91 -10.62
N ARG A 84 -6.86 -6.71 -10.15
CA ARG A 84 -7.05 -6.44 -8.71
C ARG A 84 -8.14 -7.32 -8.09
N VAL A 85 -9.23 -7.57 -8.82
CA VAL A 85 -10.27 -8.50 -8.36
C VAL A 85 -9.73 -9.94 -8.31
N GLN A 86 -8.96 -10.36 -9.31
CA GLN A 86 -8.31 -11.66 -9.32
C GLN A 86 -7.31 -11.81 -8.15
N GLU A 87 -6.53 -10.78 -7.83
CA GLU A 87 -5.64 -10.75 -6.65
C GLU A 87 -6.41 -10.89 -5.34
N ALA A 88 -7.52 -10.17 -5.18
CA ALA A 88 -8.39 -10.28 -4.01
C ALA A 88 -9.03 -11.68 -3.85
N LEU A 89 -9.20 -12.39 -4.97
CA LEU A 89 -9.66 -13.78 -5.03
C LEU A 89 -8.50 -14.81 -4.96
N GLU A 90 -7.26 -14.36 -4.77
CA GLU A 90 -6.04 -15.17 -4.78
C GLU A 90 -5.83 -15.98 -6.08
N ARG A 91 -6.37 -15.49 -7.20
CA ARG A 91 -6.29 -16.08 -8.55
C ARG A 91 -5.08 -15.53 -9.32
N TRP A 92 -3.90 -15.71 -8.74
CA TRP A 92 -2.64 -15.06 -9.15
C TRP A 92 -2.27 -15.25 -10.63
N LYS A 93 -2.51 -16.44 -11.20
CA LYS A 93 -2.24 -16.71 -12.62
C LYS A 93 -3.08 -15.83 -13.56
N PHE A 94 -4.33 -15.58 -13.19
CA PHE A 94 -5.21 -14.71 -13.98
C PHE A 94 -4.86 -13.24 -13.77
N ALA A 95 -4.50 -12.85 -12.55
CA ALA A 95 -4.00 -11.51 -12.28
C ALA A 95 -2.72 -11.19 -13.08
N GLU A 96 -1.74 -12.11 -13.12
CA GLU A 96 -0.52 -11.96 -13.92
C GLU A 96 -0.83 -11.78 -15.41
N ALA A 97 -1.76 -12.58 -15.96
CA ALA A 97 -2.15 -12.49 -17.36
C ALA A 97 -2.79 -11.12 -17.68
N ASP A 98 -3.68 -10.63 -16.80
CA ASP A 98 -4.32 -9.33 -16.96
C ASP A 98 -3.31 -8.19 -16.85
N LEU A 99 -2.39 -8.24 -15.88
CA LEU A 99 -1.33 -7.24 -15.73
C LEU A 99 -0.36 -7.25 -16.90
N THR A 100 -0.06 -8.43 -17.47
CA THR A 100 0.74 -8.53 -18.70
C THR A 100 0.03 -7.87 -19.86
N ALA A 101 -1.27 -8.16 -20.05
CA ALA A 101 -2.06 -7.51 -21.09
C ALA A 101 -2.15 -5.98 -20.91
N ALA A 102 -2.19 -5.49 -19.66
CA ALA A 102 -2.14 -4.06 -19.37
C ALA A 102 -0.77 -3.44 -19.67
N ILE A 103 0.33 -4.14 -19.38
CA ILE A 103 1.71 -3.68 -19.64
C ILE A 103 2.00 -3.64 -21.14
N ASP A 104 1.59 -4.65 -21.90
CA ASP A 104 1.80 -4.74 -23.36
C ASP A 104 1.14 -3.58 -24.12
N ARG A 105 0.22 -2.86 -23.48
CA ARG A 105 -0.52 -1.72 -24.03
C ARG A 105 0.04 -0.37 -23.62
N LEU A 106 1.07 -0.30 -22.78
CA LEU A 106 1.64 0.99 -22.36
C LEU A 106 2.13 1.82 -23.56
N ASP A 107 2.60 1.18 -24.62
CA ASP A 107 3.05 1.83 -25.86
C ASP A 107 1.89 2.40 -26.70
N GLU A 108 0.65 2.03 -26.40
CA GLU A 108 -0.57 2.55 -27.05
C GLU A 108 -1.13 3.80 -26.35
N LEU A 109 -0.53 4.20 -25.21
CA LEU A 109 -1.02 5.28 -24.36
C LEU A 109 -0.23 6.58 -24.53
N ASP A 110 -0.88 7.70 -24.21
CA ASP A 110 -0.22 8.99 -24.13
C ASP A 110 0.82 9.03 -22.99
N ALA A 111 1.81 9.92 -23.10
CA ALA A 111 3.02 9.94 -22.27
C ALA A 111 2.81 9.90 -20.75
N ILE A 112 1.70 10.44 -20.24
CA ILE A 112 1.39 10.42 -18.80
C ILE A 112 0.89 9.04 -18.36
N GLU A 113 0.16 8.34 -19.21
CA GLU A 113 -0.45 7.04 -18.90
C GLU A 113 0.44 5.85 -19.29
N SER A 114 1.35 6.06 -20.26
CA SER A 114 2.35 5.06 -20.67
C SER A 114 3.41 4.77 -19.61
N THR A 115 3.50 5.60 -18.56
CA THR A 115 4.37 5.35 -17.40
C THR A 115 3.51 5.02 -16.18
N ASN A 116 3.39 3.73 -15.87
CA ASN A 116 2.63 3.26 -14.72
C ASN A 116 3.43 2.22 -13.90
N PRO A 117 4.29 2.69 -12.97
CA PRO A 117 5.16 1.81 -12.16
C PRO A 117 4.37 0.79 -11.33
N PHE A 118 3.12 1.10 -11.01
CA PHE A 118 2.25 0.21 -10.23
C PHE A 118 1.91 -1.09 -10.95
N LEU A 119 1.92 -1.10 -12.29
CA LEU A 119 1.67 -2.32 -13.06
C LEU A 119 2.80 -3.34 -12.85
N PHE A 120 4.05 -2.88 -12.93
CA PHE A 120 5.20 -3.71 -12.66
C PHE A 120 5.23 -4.17 -11.21
N ALA A 121 4.98 -3.29 -10.25
CA ALA A 121 4.92 -3.67 -8.82
C ALA A 121 3.84 -4.75 -8.56
N SER A 122 2.65 -4.59 -9.14
CA SER A 122 1.54 -5.55 -8.98
C SER A 122 1.85 -6.88 -9.67
N ARG A 123 2.42 -6.84 -10.90
CA ARG A 123 2.79 -8.07 -11.62
C ARG A 123 3.90 -8.82 -10.91
N GLY A 124 4.89 -8.11 -10.37
CA GLY A 124 5.95 -8.69 -9.56
C GLY A 124 5.42 -9.37 -8.31
N ALA A 125 4.46 -8.75 -7.62
CA ALA A 125 3.75 -9.38 -6.51
C ALA A 125 3.03 -10.68 -6.95
N ALA A 126 2.25 -10.64 -8.04
CA ALA A 126 1.56 -11.81 -8.57
C ALA A 126 2.53 -12.95 -8.95
N ARG A 127 3.63 -12.64 -9.65
CA ARG A 127 4.68 -13.60 -10.03
C ARG A 127 5.36 -14.23 -8.83
N SER A 128 5.63 -13.44 -7.78
CA SER A 128 6.20 -13.98 -6.54
C SER A 128 5.28 -15.01 -5.88
N ARG A 129 3.95 -14.80 -5.92
CA ARG A 129 2.95 -15.75 -5.41
C ARG A 129 2.88 -17.02 -6.24
N LEU A 130 3.24 -16.95 -7.52
CA LEU A 130 3.38 -18.10 -8.42
C LEU A 130 4.75 -18.80 -8.28
N GLY A 131 5.67 -18.24 -7.49
CA GLY A 131 7.04 -18.74 -7.32
C GLY A 131 8.00 -18.32 -8.42
N ASP A 132 7.58 -17.49 -9.37
CA ASP A 132 8.47 -16.89 -10.37
C ASP A 132 9.21 -15.69 -9.76
N PHE A 133 10.22 -15.98 -8.94
CA PHE A 133 11.02 -14.95 -8.30
C PHE A 133 11.94 -14.20 -9.27
N SER A 134 12.33 -14.81 -10.40
CA SER A 134 13.16 -14.13 -11.40
C SER A 134 12.36 -13.04 -12.11
N GLY A 135 11.18 -13.38 -12.65
CA GLY A 135 10.29 -12.41 -13.28
C GLY A 135 9.77 -11.38 -12.27
N ALA A 136 9.51 -11.77 -11.02
CA ALA A 136 9.14 -10.83 -9.97
C ALA A 136 10.26 -9.81 -9.67
N ALA A 137 11.52 -10.25 -9.64
CA ALA A 137 12.65 -9.37 -9.41
C ALA A 137 12.84 -8.35 -10.54
N GLU A 138 12.70 -8.78 -11.79
CA GLU A 138 12.73 -7.90 -12.97
C GLU A 138 11.65 -6.82 -12.88
N ASP A 139 10.43 -7.21 -12.55
CA ASP A 139 9.30 -6.30 -12.38
C ASP A 139 9.50 -5.31 -11.22
N ALA A 140 9.96 -5.78 -10.06
CA ALA A 140 10.21 -4.90 -8.92
C ALA A 140 11.36 -3.91 -9.16
N LEU A 141 12.42 -4.32 -9.88
CA LEU A 141 13.50 -3.43 -10.30
C LEU A 141 12.99 -2.38 -11.30
N ARG A 142 12.15 -2.79 -12.25
CA ARG A 142 11.53 -1.86 -13.19
C ARG A 142 10.65 -0.85 -12.47
N ALA A 143 9.80 -1.30 -11.54
CA ALA A 143 8.95 -0.43 -10.73
C ALA A 143 9.79 0.56 -9.91
N GLU A 144 10.89 0.11 -9.29
CA GLU A 144 11.81 0.98 -8.55
C GLU A 144 12.37 2.11 -9.44
N ASP A 145 12.83 1.77 -10.64
CA ASP A 145 13.39 2.74 -11.58
C ASP A 145 12.32 3.74 -12.06
N GLU A 146 11.10 3.28 -12.36
CA GLU A 146 10.03 4.18 -12.79
C GLU A 146 9.52 5.08 -11.65
N PHE A 147 9.37 4.55 -10.42
CA PHE A 147 9.05 5.38 -9.25
C PHE A 147 10.14 6.41 -8.97
N LYS A 148 11.41 6.07 -9.21
CA LYS A 148 12.52 7.04 -9.14
C LYS A 148 12.36 8.15 -10.18
N MET A 149 11.98 7.82 -11.41
CA MET A 149 11.80 8.81 -12.48
C MET A 149 10.68 9.80 -12.16
N ILE A 150 9.56 9.35 -11.58
CA ILE A 150 8.43 10.22 -11.22
C ILE A 150 8.58 10.89 -9.85
N GLY A 151 9.69 10.66 -9.14
CA GLY A 151 9.97 11.29 -7.84
C GLY A 151 9.21 10.67 -6.65
N ASP A 152 8.56 9.51 -6.82
CA ASP A 152 7.83 8.83 -5.75
C ASP A 152 8.79 8.02 -4.88
N ARG A 153 9.34 8.68 -3.86
CA ARG A 153 10.31 8.07 -2.95
C ARG A 153 9.71 6.91 -2.15
N VAL A 154 8.42 6.94 -1.83
CA VAL A 154 7.77 5.93 -0.97
C VAL A 154 7.64 4.62 -1.70
N HIS A 155 7.05 4.65 -2.89
CA HIS A 155 6.83 3.45 -3.68
C HIS A 155 8.13 2.95 -4.31
N ARG A 156 9.09 3.84 -4.59
CA ARG A 156 10.46 3.43 -4.95
C ARG A 156 11.09 2.57 -3.86
N LEU A 157 11.06 3.03 -2.61
CA LEU A 157 11.67 2.27 -1.51
C LEU A 157 10.91 0.97 -1.21
N SER A 158 9.60 0.97 -1.41
CA SER A 158 8.79 -0.26 -1.28
C SER A 158 9.18 -1.27 -2.36
N SER A 159 9.30 -0.82 -3.62
CA SER A 159 9.75 -1.66 -4.74
C SER A 159 11.19 -2.14 -4.58
N ALA A 160 12.07 -1.32 -4.00
CA ALA A 160 13.43 -1.72 -3.65
C ALA A 160 13.47 -2.80 -2.56
N ALA A 161 12.50 -2.79 -1.65
CA ALA A 161 12.38 -3.81 -0.63
C ALA A 161 11.86 -5.12 -1.24
N ASP A 162 10.80 -5.05 -2.05
CA ASP A 162 10.25 -6.20 -2.78
C ASP A 162 11.31 -6.84 -3.69
N SER A 163 12.06 -6.03 -4.45
CA SER A 163 13.15 -6.52 -5.30
C SER A 163 14.22 -7.25 -4.48
N ALA A 164 14.50 -6.84 -3.25
CA ALA A 164 15.41 -7.55 -2.37
C ALA A 164 14.93 -8.99 -2.05
N LEU A 165 13.64 -9.21 -1.76
CA LEU A 165 13.11 -10.57 -1.54
C LEU A 165 13.12 -11.39 -2.82
N TYR A 166 12.69 -10.79 -3.93
CA TYR A 166 12.57 -11.50 -5.19
C TYR A 166 13.94 -11.88 -5.74
N LEU A 167 14.93 -10.99 -5.66
CA LEU A 167 16.33 -11.32 -5.96
C LEU A 167 16.86 -12.44 -5.07
N TYR A 168 16.48 -12.45 -3.79
CA TYR A 168 16.86 -13.54 -2.88
C TYR A 168 16.25 -14.87 -3.32
N GLY A 169 14.97 -14.86 -3.72
CA GLY A 169 14.27 -16.04 -4.21
C GLY A 169 14.74 -16.52 -5.58
N ALA A 170 15.24 -15.61 -6.40
CA ALA A 170 15.87 -15.87 -7.68
C ALA A 170 17.36 -16.29 -7.55
N ASP A 171 17.84 -16.57 -6.34
CA ASP A 171 19.22 -16.95 -6.04
C ASP A 171 20.29 -15.90 -6.39
N ARG A 172 19.89 -14.64 -6.59
CA ARG A 172 20.77 -13.47 -6.80
C ARG A 172 21.15 -12.83 -5.46
N ILE A 173 21.72 -13.63 -4.57
CA ILE A 173 21.96 -13.27 -3.16
C ILE A 173 22.79 -11.99 -2.97
N PRO A 174 23.90 -11.75 -3.70
CA PRO A 174 24.68 -10.52 -3.52
C PRO A 174 23.86 -9.24 -3.80
N GLU A 175 23.06 -9.27 -4.87
CA GLU A 175 22.21 -8.15 -5.28
C GLU A 175 21.06 -7.94 -4.29
N ALA A 176 20.43 -9.03 -3.84
CA ALA A 176 19.40 -8.99 -2.81
C ALA A 176 19.90 -8.30 -1.52
N VAL A 177 21.11 -8.68 -1.07
CA VAL A 177 21.72 -8.13 0.14
C VAL A 177 22.11 -6.66 -0.02
N GLU A 178 22.57 -6.25 -1.21
CA GLU A 178 22.76 -4.82 -1.51
C GLU A 178 21.45 -4.04 -1.44
N LYS A 179 20.37 -4.57 -2.00
CA LYS A 179 19.04 -3.94 -1.92
C LYS A 179 18.53 -3.85 -0.48
N MET A 180 18.70 -4.90 0.34
CA MET A 180 18.38 -4.84 1.77
C MET A 180 19.13 -3.70 2.47
N ARG A 181 20.45 -3.57 2.25
CA ARG A 181 21.24 -2.46 2.81
C ARG A 181 20.75 -1.10 2.33
N TYR A 182 20.46 -0.96 1.04
CA TYR A 182 19.92 0.27 0.47
C TYR A 182 18.61 0.71 1.17
N VAL A 183 17.70 -0.24 1.41
CA VAL A 183 16.43 0.03 2.13
C VAL A 183 16.70 0.50 3.56
N PHE A 184 17.66 -0.09 4.27
CA PHE A 184 18.00 0.31 5.64
C PHE A 184 18.64 1.71 5.71
N GLN A 185 19.50 2.06 4.75
CA GLN A 185 20.16 3.37 4.68
C GLN A 185 19.17 4.52 4.41
N ASN A 186 18.07 4.25 3.70
CA ASN A 186 17.07 5.26 3.37
C ASN A 186 16.03 5.42 4.49
N LYS A 187 16.44 6.09 5.58
CA LYS A 187 15.58 6.41 6.74
C LYS A 187 14.34 7.22 6.35
N GLY A 188 13.22 6.99 7.05
CA GLY A 188 12.09 7.94 7.13
C GLY A 188 10.83 7.63 6.31
N VAL A 189 10.80 6.60 5.45
CA VAL A 189 9.73 6.50 4.44
C VAL A 189 8.82 5.28 4.56
N ILE A 190 9.24 4.23 5.29
CA ILE A 190 8.43 3.01 5.43
C ILE A 190 8.39 2.63 6.91
N ALA A 191 7.41 3.12 7.67
CA ALA A 191 7.20 2.62 9.04
C ALA A 191 6.65 1.18 9.03
N GLN A 192 5.79 0.88 8.05
CA GLN A 192 5.07 -0.37 7.94
C GLN A 192 5.93 -1.44 7.24
N GLY A 193 6.43 -2.42 8.01
CA GLY A 193 7.18 -3.56 7.47
C GLY A 193 8.70 -3.53 7.67
N ARG A 194 9.29 -2.44 8.17
CA ARG A 194 10.74 -2.41 8.54
C ARG A 194 11.12 -3.52 9.50
N GLY A 195 10.24 -3.82 10.46
CA GLY A 195 10.44 -4.95 11.38
C GLY A 195 10.70 -6.26 10.63
N ASN A 196 9.84 -6.59 9.66
CA ASN A 196 9.97 -7.79 8.83
C ASN A 196 11.31 -7.83 8.10
N TRP A 197 11.76 -6.69 7.55
CA TRP A 197 13.01 -6.60 6.79
C TRP A 197 14.24 -6.87 7.66
N HIS A 198 14.26 -6.34 8.87
CA HIS A 198 15.31 -6.64 9.84
C HIS A 198 15.35 -8.14 10.20
N LEU A 199 14.19 -8.79 10.34
CA LEU A 199 14.11 -10.23 10.61
C LEU A 199 14.58 -11.09 9.42
N ALA A 200 14.20 -10.70 8.19
CA ALA A 200 14.68 -11.33 6.96
C ALA A 200 16.22 -11.22 6.86
N TYR A 201 16.76 -10.03 7.06
CA TYR A 201 18.19 -9.81 6.96
C TYR A 201 18.96 -10.51 8.09
N ALA A 202 18.41 -10.56 9.30
CA ALA A 202 18.97 -11.34 10.40
C ALA A 202 19.09 -12.83 10.05
N ALA A 203 18.06 -13.42 9.46
CA ALA A 203 18.08 -14.82 9.01
C ALA A 203 19.17 -15.07 7.96
N HIS A 204 19.33 -14.14 7.01
CA HIS A 204 20.44 -14.21 6.05
C HIS A 204 21.81 -14.14 6.73
N LEU A 205 22.03 -13.16 7.61
CA LEU A 205 23.29 -12.98 8.33
C LEU A 205 23.66 -14.20 9.16
N PHE A 206 22.67 -14.83 9.80
CA PHE A 206 22.89 -16.06 10.55
C PHE A 206 23.36 -17.21 9.65
N GLY A 207 22.74 -17.36 8.48
CA GLY A 207 23.18 -18.33 7.47
C GLY A 207 24.59 -18.06 6.91
N ALA A 208 25.04 -16.80 6.98
CA ALA A 208 26.39 -16.38 6.60
C ALA A 208 27.40 -16.40 7.77
N ASP A 209 27.06 -17.07 8.88
CA ASP A 209 27.86 -17.18 10.12
C ASP A 209 28.19 -15.83 10.80
N ARG A 210 27.41 -14.79 10.51
CA ARG A 210 27.53 -13.46 11.14
C ARG A 210 26.59 -13.33 12.33
N ARG A 211 26.77 -14.19 13.33
CA ARG A 211 25.81 -14.36 14.44
C ARG A 211 25.53 -13.08 15.23
N THR A 212 26.56 -12.31 15.59
CA THR A 212 26.40 -11.06 16.34
C THR A 212 25.58 -10.03 15.58
N ASP A 213 25.81 -9.93 14.26
CA ASP A 213 25.06 -9.01 13.40
C ASP A 213 23.61 -9.50 13.23
N ALA A 214 23.42 -10.82 13.08
CA ALA A 214 22.10 -11.43 13.02
C ALA A 214 21.27 -11.13 14.28
N ASP A 215 21.84 -11.33 15.47
CA ASP A 215 21.17 -11.04 16.74
C ASP A 215 20.79 -9.56 16.85
N THR A 216 21.68 -8.66 16.44
CA THR A 216 21.45 -7.21 16.44
C THR A 216 20.29 -6.83 15.51
N GLN A 217 20.26 -7.40 14.31
CA GLN A 217 19.19 -7.15 13.35
C GLN A 217 17.88 -7.78 13.83
N TRP A 218 17.91 -8.96 14.43
CA TRP A 218 16.71 -9.62 14.96
C TRP A 218 16.08 -8.80 16.08
N GLU A 219 16.88 -8.34 17.04
CA GLU A 219 16.43 -7.48 18.14
C GLU A 219 15.83 -6.17 17.61
N SER A 220 16.49 -5.54 16.63
CA SER A 220 15.95 -4.34 15.97
C SER A 220 14.61 -4.62 15.30
N GLY A 221 14.48 -5.75 14.61
CA GLY A 221 13.22 -6.20 13.99
C GLY A 221 12.10 -6.41 14.99
N CYS A 222 12.39 -7.08 16.11
CA CYS A 222 11.44 -7.28 17.22
C CYS A 222 10.93 -5.94 17.77
N ILE A 223 11.83 -5.03 18.16
CA ILE A 223 11.45 -3.73 18.73
C ILE A 223 10.54 -2.94 17.78
N ARG A 224 10.81 -2.99 16.47
CA ARG A 224 9.98 -2.28 15.47
C ARG A 224 8.61 -2.91 15.27
N LEU A 225 8.53 -4.23 15.32
CA LEU A 225 7.24 -4.92 15.24
C LEU A 225 6.37 -4.60 16.44
N GLU A 226 6.92 -4.68 17.64
CA GLU A 226 6.18 -4.32 18.86
C GLU A 226 5.77 -2.84 18.85
N ALA A 227 6.69 -1.92 18.50
CA ALA A 227 6.37 -0.50 18.35
C ALA A 227 5.23 -0.26 17.35
N PHE A 228 5.23 -0.99 16.23
CA PHE A 228 4.18 -0.89 15.21
C PHE A 228 2.83 -1.37 15.74
N VAL A 229 2.82 -2.46 16.50
CA VAL A 229 1.59 -3.01 17.10
C VAL A 229 1.06 -2.09 18.20
N GLU A 230 1.92 -1.61 19.11
CA GLU A 230 1.55 -0.67 20.16
C GLU A 230 0.99 0.64 19.59
N ASP A 231 1.66 1.24 18.58
CA ASP A 231 1.17 2.44 17.89
C ASP A 231 -0.17 2.18 17.18
N GLY A 232 -0.30 1.02 16.55
CA GLY A 232 -1.55 0.60 15.90
C GLY A 232 -2.72 0.46 16.88
N ILE A 233 -2.51 -0.20 18.02
CA ILE A 233 -3.51 -0.34 19.09
C ILE A 233 -3.89 1.03 19.65
N ALA A 234 -2.90 1.88 19.96
CA ALA A 234 -3.15 3.21 20.51
C ALA A 234 -4.00 4.08 19.56
N ARG A 235 -3.74 4.02 18.25
CA ARG A 235 -4.55 4.74 17.24
C ARG A 235 -5.97 4.21 17.15
N LEU A 236 -6.17 2.90 17.25
CA LEU A 236 -7.50 2.29 17.23
C LEU A 236 -8.30 2.65 18.49
N GLU A 237 -7.65 2.72 19.65
CA GLU A 237 -8.26 3.17 20.90
C GLU A 237 -8.62 4.67 20.85
N GLU A 238 -7.72 5.51 20.31
CA GLU A 238 -7.98 6.94 20.10
C GLU A 238 -9.15 7.16 19.13
N GLU A 239 -9.19 6.44 18.00
CA GLU A 239 -10.31 6.53 17.06
C GLU A 239 -11.62 6.09 17.71
N ARG A 240 -11.61 4.99 18.48
CA ARG A 240 -12.79 4.53 19.22
C ARG A 240 -13.29 5.58 20.21
N ALA A 241 -12.38 6.16 21.00
CA ALA A 241 -12.73 7.19 21.96
C ALA A 241 -13.32 8.45 21.28
N LEU A 242 -12.76 8.84 20.13
CA LEU A 242 -13.31 9.94 19.32
C LEU A 242 -14.72 9.63 18.80
N ARG A 243 -14.96 8.41 18.32
CA ARG A 243 -16.28 7.98 17.85
C ARG A 243 -17.30 7.95 18.98
N GLU A 244 -16.96 7.38 20.14
CA GLU A 244 -17.83 7.37 21.32
C GLU A 244 -18.15 8.80 21.81
N ALA A 245 -17.18 9.71 21.74
CA ALA A 245 -17.39 11.12 22.11
C ALA A 245 -18.23 11.89 21.07
N ASP A 246 -18.13 11.55 19.78
CA ASP A 246 -19.00 12.07 18.73
C ASP A 246 -20.45 11.57 18.92
N GLU A 247 -20.64 10.28 19.23
CA GLU A 247 -21.96 9.67 19.50
C GLU A 247 -22.64 10.30 20.73
N LYS A 248 -21.94 10.41 21.87
CA LYS A 248 -22.49 11.04 23.08
C LYS A 248 -22.93 12.49 22.85
N ARG A 249 -22.13 13.27 22.11
CA ARG A 249 -22.48 14.66 21.76
C ARG A 249 -23.72 14.74 20.86
N ALA A 250 -23.89 13.79 19.94
CA ALA A 250 -25.07 13.72 19.09
C ALA A 250 -26.35 13.44 19.90
N ASP A 251 -26.26 12.55 20.89
CA ASP A 251 -27.37 12.22 21.79
C ASP A 251 -27.76 13.42 22.69
N GLU A 252 -26.77 14.12 23.25
CA GLU A 252 -26.99 15.24 24.18
C GLU A 252 -27.63 16.48 23.52
N THR A 253 -27.32 16.73 22.25
CA THR A 253 -27.76 17.96 21.58
C THR A 253 -29.08 17.83 20.83
N GLY A 254 -29.70 16.63 20.78
CA GLY A 254 -30.98 16.35 20.10
C GLY A 254 -30.99 16.67 18.59
N THR A 255 -29.84 17.11 18.10
CA THR A 255 -29.48 17.45 16.75
C THR A 255 -28.11 16.85 16.63
N MET A 256 -27.86 15.97 15.65
CA MET A 256 -26.47 15.76 15.24
C MET A 256 -25.96 17.15 14.86
N GLN A 257 -25.22 17.81 15.75
CA GLN A 257 -24.56 19.04 15.37
C GLN A 257 -23.71 18.66 14.17
N ARG A 258 -24.04 19.28 13.03
CA ARG A 258 -23.14 19.36 11.89
C ARG A 258 -21.86 19.91 12.46
N GLN A 259 -20.92 19.03 12.81
CA GLN A 259 -19.54 19.42 12.86
C GLN A 259 -19.23 19.75 11.41
N ARG A 260 -19.46 21.00 11.01
CA ARG A 260 -18.62 21.61 10.00
C ARG A 260 -17.23 21.30 10.50
N ALA A 261 -16.45 20.56 9.71
CA ALA A 261 -15.02 20.46 9.92
C ALA A 261 -14.57 21.88 10.30
N SER A 262 -14.19 22.07 11.56
CA SER A 262 -13.75 23.37 12.03
C SER A 262 -12.61 23.73 11.09
N SER A 263 -12.80 24.80 10.33
CA SER A 263 -11.77 25.25 9.41
C SER A 263 -10.49 25.35 10.24
N VAL A 264 -9.38 24.91 9.68
CA VAL A 264 -8.05 24.96 10.32
C VAL A 264 -7.71 26.39 10.80
N SER A 265 -8.46 27.41 10.37
CA SER A 265 -8.43 28.78 10.90
C SER A 265 -8.95 28.98 12.33
N ALA A 266 -9.72 28.05 12.90
CA ALA A 266 -10.35 28.22 14.22
C ALA A 266 -9.47 27.76 15.39
N MET A 267 -8.31 27.16 15.12
CA MET A 267 -7.32 26.78 16.13
C MET A 267 -5.95 27.36 15.77
N PRO A 268 -5.57 28.54 16.30
CA PRO A 268 -4.20 29.01 16.23
C PRO A 268 -3.39 28.19 17.25
N LEU A 269 -2.90 27.02 16.85
CA LEU A 269 -2.12 26.13 17.70
C LEU A 269 -0.67 26.01 17.21
N GLY A 270 0.16 26.96 17.66
CA GLY A 270 1.61 26.80 17.87
C GLY A 270 2.52 26.60 16.65
N GLN A 271 3.82 26.89 16.85
CA GLN A 271 4.88 26.88 15.83
C GLN A 271 5.22 25.50 15.21
N LEU A 272 4.47 24.45 15.52
CA LEU A 272 4.80 23.06 15.15
C LEU A 272 3.60 22.30 14.55
N THR A 273 2.90 22.90 13.58
CA THR A 273 1.76 22.26 12.88
C THR A 273 1.96 22.13 11.35
N PRO A 274 1.24 21.19 10.68
CA PRO A 274 1.55 20.67 9.33
C PRO A 274 1.42 21.67 8.16
N ASN A 275 0.81 22.83 8.39
CA ASN A 275 0.54 23.83 7.35
C ASN A 275 1.57 24.97 7.34
N SER A 276 2.73 24.79 7.96
CA SER A 276 3.83 25.75 7.87
C SER A 276 4.74 25.43 6.69
N ASP A 277 5.20 26.45 5.97
CA ASP A 277 6.22 26.34 4.92
C ASP A 277 7.42 25.48 5.36
N THR A 278 7.77 25.58 6.64
CA THR A 278 8.86 24.81 7.25
C THR A 278 8.56 23.32 7.26
N ASN A 279 7.35 22.90 7.65
CA ASN A 279 6.94 21.49 7.66
C ASN A 279 6.69 20.94 6.25
N ALA A 280 6.14 21.75 5.34
CA ALA A 280 6.04 21.38 3.93
C ALA A 280 7.43 21.08 3.35
N ARG A 281 8.42 21.96 3.58
CA ARG A 281 9.81 21.72 3.18
C ARG A 281 10.45 20.54 3.91
N LEU A 282 10.15 20.32 5.19
CA LEU A 282 10.68 19.19 5.97
C LEU A 282 10.15 17.84 5.47
N MET A 283 8.91 17.82 5.00
CA MET A 283 8.24 16.65 4.41
C MET A 283 8.44 16.55 2.89
N GLY A 284 9.30 17.40 2.30
CA GLY A 284 9.65 17.36 0.88
C GLY A 284 8.54 17.85 -0.07
N MET A 285 7.56 18.58 0.44
CA MET A 285 6.47 19.19 -0.34
C MET A 285 6.77 20.66 -0.62
N ASP A 286 6.37 21.16 -1.80
CA ASP A 286 6.44 22.59 -2.11
C ASP A 286 5.42 23.36 -1.26
N PRO A 287 5.84 24.37 -0.47
CA PRO A 287 4.92 25.19 0.33
C PRO A 287 3.88 25.95 -0.48
N GLN A 288 4.15 26.21 -1.77
CA GLN A 288 3.22 26.85 -2.69
C GLN A 288 2.35 25.84 -3.44
N SER A 289 2.52 24.54 -3.17
CA SER A 289 1.70 23.48 -3.75
C SER A 289 0.23 23.67 -3.38
N PRO A 290 -0.72 23.43 -4.31
CA PRO A 290 -2.15 23.43 -4.03
C PRO A 290 -2.54 22.51 -2.85
N TYR A 291 -1.79 21.43 -2.64
CA TYR A 291 -1.96 20.48 -1.54
C TYR A 291 -1.65 21.08 -0.15
N VAL A 292 -0.80 22.12 -0.10
CA VAL A 292 -0.41 22.82 1.14
C VAL A 292 -1.21 24.12 1.32
N THR A 293 -1.70 24.72 0.23
CA THR A 293 -2.26 26.09 0.21
C THR A 293 -3.79 26.18 0.04
N GLN A 294 -4.49 25.09 -0.28
CA GLN A 294 -5.94 25.13 -0.53
C GLN A 294 -6.74 25.56 0.73
N ARG A 295 -7.65 26.53 0.53
CA ARG A 295 -8.47 27.12 1.60
C ARG A 295 -9.87 26.48 1.68
N PRO A 296 -10.45 26.35 2.88
CA PRO A 296 -11.72 25.64 3.15
C PRO A 296 -13.01 26.11 2.44
N ALA A 297 -12.98 27.21 1.69
CA ALA A 297 -14.18 27.84 1.12
C ALA A 297 -14.39 27.55 -0.38
N THR A 298 -13.45 26.88 -1.04
CA THR A 298 -13.59 26.42 -2.43
C THR A 298 -13.72 24.90 -2.42
N GLY A 299 -14.97 24.41 -2.47
CA GLY A 299 -15.41 23.02 -2.68
C GLY A 299 -14.41 21.89 -2.39
N TRP A 300 -14.62 21.18 -1.29
CA TRP A 300 -13.83 20.00 -0.92
C TRP A 300 -14.08 18.80 -1.85
N ILE A 301 -13.00 18.08 -2.17
CA ILE A 301 -12.92 16.83 -2.96
C ILE A 301 -13.32 15.60 -2.12
N TRP A 302 -13.40 15.71 -0.79
CA TRP A 302 -13.56 14.56 0.11
C TRP A 302 -14.92 14.43 0.79
N TYR A 303 -15.90 15.28 0.45
CA TYR A 303 -17.27 15.17 0.94
C TYR A 303 -18.24 15.11 -0.24
N LYS A 304 -18.84 13.94 -0.49
CA LYS A 304 -20.06 13.88 -1.30
C LYS A 304 -21.19 14.47 -0.45
N THR A 305 -21.74 15.60 -0.87
CA THR A 305 -23.12 15.97 -0.55
C THR A 305 -24.03 15.00 -1.29
N SER A 306 -24.56 14.00 -0.60
CA SER A 306 -25.80 13.36 -1.05
C SER A 306 -26.91 14.38 -0.90
N GLU A 307 -27.62 14.68 -1.99
CA GLU A 307 -28.89 15.38 -1.89
C GLU A 307 -29.83 14.57 -0.99
N GLY A 308 -30.31 15.21 0.09
CA GLY A 308 -31.24 14.59 1.04
C GLY A 308 -30.59 14.18 2.35
N ASP A 309 -30.73 15.07 3.34
CA ASP A 309 -30.78 14.83 4.78
C ASP A 309 -29.64 14.06 5.49
N VAL A 310 -28.92 14.83 6.34
CA VAL A 310 -27.97 14.42 7.38
C VAL A 310 -26.56 14.05 6.89
N GLU A 311 -25.68 15.05 6.83
CA GLU A 311 -24.22 14.86 6.75
C GLU A 311 -23.72 14.17 8.02
N ARG A 312 -23.54 12.85 7.95
CA ARG A 312 -22.71 12.10 8.91
C ARG A 312 -21.25 12.43 8.62
N ARG A 313 -20.39 12.40 9.64
CA ARG A 313 -18.94 12.21 9.42
C ARG A 313 -18.85 10.96 8.56
N ASP A 314 -18.43 11.10 7.30
CA ASP A 314 -18.08 9.95 6.47
C ASP A 314 -17.14 9.12 7.37
N PRO A 315 -17.43 7.85 7.68
CA PRO A 315 -16.70 7.07 8.69
C PRO A 315 -15.17 6.98 8.45
N GLY A 316 -14.66 7.63 7.41
CA GLY A 316 -13.33 7.46 6.87
C GLY A 316 -13.23 6.08 6.23
N LEU A 317 -12.12 5.85 5.54
CA LEU A 317 -11.68 4.49 5.40
C LEU A 317 -11.41 3.97 6.83
N PRO A 318 -11.95 2.81 7.22
CA PRO A 318 -11.61 2.23 8.51
C PRO A 318 -10.10 2.13 8.63
N LEU A 319 -9.53 2.48 9.79
CA LEU A 319 -8.11 2.25 10.03
C LEU A 319 -7.80 0.78 9.74
N VAL A 320 -6.63 0.54 9.15
CA VAL A 320 -6.14 -0.81 8.90
C VAL A 320 -6.15 -1.56 10.23
N GLU A 321 -6.86 -2.68 10.30
CA GLU A 321 -6.86 -3.53 11.48
C GLU A 321 -5.43 -4.01 11.75
N VAL A 322 -4.92 -3.66 12.92
CA VAL A 322 -3.62 -4.12 13.41
C VAL A 322 -3.86 -5.44 14.11
N ASP A 323 -3.17 -6.51 13.71
CA ASP A 323 -3.19 -7.78 14.44
C ASP A 323 -2.45 -7.59 15.78
N PRO A 324 -3.16 -7.54 16.92
CA PRO A 324 -2.52 -7.31 18.23
C PRO A 324 -1.64 -8.47 18.65
N THR A 325 -1.73 -9.61 17.96
CA THR A 325 -0.90 -10.79 18.23
C THR A 325 0.34 -10.84 17.33
N LEU A 326 0.54 -9.86 16.44
CA LEU A 326 1.75 -9.75 15.64
C LEU A 326 2.97 -9.51 16.55
N SER A 327 3.97 -10.39 16.48
CA SER A 327 5.21 -10.27 17.24
C SER A 327 6.33 -10.96 16.48
N CYS A 328 7.59 -10.70 16.84
CA CYS A 328 8.70 -11.41 16.22
C CYS A 328 8.72 -12.92 16.55
N ALA A 329 7.99 -13.36 17.59
CA ALA A 329 7.81 -14.79 17.87
C ALA A 329 7.05 -15.50 16.73
N LYS A 330 6.09 -14.84 16.08
CA LYS A 330 5.37 -15.42 14.93
C LYS A 330 6.29 -15.65 13.73
N PHE A 331 7.25 -14.77 13.50
CA PHE A 331 8.24 -14.91 12.42
C PHE A 331 9.20 -16.09 12.62
N ARG A 332 9.19 -16.74 13.78
CA ARG A 332 9.99 -17.95 14.05
C ARG A 332 9.32 -19.23 13.55
N SER A 333 8.03 -19.15 13.19
CA SER A 333 7.26 -20.29 12.70
C SER A 333 7.25 -20.32 11.17
N ASP A 334 7.78 -21.39 10.57
CA ASP A 334 7.73 -21.59 9.12
C ASP A 334 6.29 -21.73 8.61
N GLU A 335 5.40 -22.36 9.39
CA GLU A 335 3.98 -22.46 9.07
C GLU A 335 3.35 -21.05 8.99
N TRP A 336 3.65 -20.21 9.99
CA TRP A 336 3.14 -18.84 10.01
C TRP A 336 3.71 -18.00 8.86
N LEU A 337 5.02 -18.10 8.59
CA LEU A 337 5.65 -17.40 7.47
C LEU A 337 5.10 -17.85 6.12
N THR A 338 4.92 -19.16 5.92
CA THR A 338 4.35 -19.69 4.67
C THR A 338 2.94 -19.15 4.42
N LYS A 339 2.13 -19.02 5.48
CA LYS A 339 0.77 -18.49 5.39
C LYS A 339 0.71 -16.97 5.26
N ASN A 340 1.51 -16.23 6.03
CA ASN A 340 1.35 -14.77 6.18
C ASN A 340 2.41 -13.96 5.43
N ARG A 341 3.50 -14.60 4.99
CA ARG A 341 4.61 -14.01 4.23
C ARG A 341 4.98 -14.90 3.03
N PRO A 342 4.02 -15.24 2.15
CA PRO A 342 4.29 -16.05 0.96
C PRO A 342 5.31 -15.41 0.00
N GLU A 343 5.49 -14.09 0.07
CA GLU A 343 6.53 -13.36 -0.66
C GLU A 343 7.96 -13.64 -0.14
N TRP A 344 8.12 -14.22 1.05
CA TRP A 344 9.43 -14.65 1.53
C TRP A 344 9.86 -15.95 0.85
N PRO A 345 11.00 -16.01 0.17
CA PRO A 345 11.46 -17.23 -0.47
C PRO A 345 11.67 -18.38 0.53
N SER A 346 11.46 -19.62 0.10
CA SER A 346 11.59 -20.80 0.96
C SER A 346 12.96 -20.92 1.63
N LYS A 347 14.05 -20.57 0.93
CA LYS A 347 15.41 -20.54 1.48
C LYS A 347 15.55 -19.54 2.64
N LEU A 348 14.91 -18.38 2.52
CA LEU A 348 14.91 -17.37 3.56
C LEU A 348 14.10 -17.85 4.78
N ARG A 349 12.90 -18.42 4.57
CA ARG A 349 12.09 -18.98 5.66
C ARG A 349 12.82 -20.12 6.38
N ALA A 350 13.49 -21.01 5.64
CA ALA A 350 14.33 -22.06 6.21
C ALA A 350 15.53 -21.50 7.01
N ALA A 351 16.14 -20.39 6.56
CA ALA A 351 17.16 -19.70 7.34
C ALA A 351 16.58 -19.12 8.64
N THR A 352 15.37 -18.56 8.60
CA THR A 352 14.67 -18.07 9.79
C THR A 352 14.34 -19.20 10.78
N ALA A 353 13.88 -20.35 10.31
CA ALA A 353 13.63 -21.52 11.14
C ALA A 353 14.91 -22.01 11.85
N ARG A 354 16.04 -22.11 11.13
CA ARG A 354 17.34 -22.46 11.72
C ARG A 354 17.82 -21.46 12.77
N TYR A 355 17.63 -20.17 12.51
CA TYR A 355 17.90 -19.14 13.52
C TYR A 355 17.05 -19.37 14.77
N ALA A 356 15.75 -19.67 14.59
CA ALA A 356 14.83 -19.90 15.68
C ALA A 356 15.11 -21.17 16.50
N GLU A 357 15.70 -22.20 15.92
CA GLU A 357 16.11 -23.41 16.65
C GLU A 357 17.30 -23.16 17.57
N VAL A 358 18.24 -22.31 17.14
CA VAL A 358 19.51 -22.09 17.84
C VAL A 358 19.45 -20.93 18.82
N VAL A 359 18.75 -19.85 18.48
CA VAL A 359 18.75 -18.60 19.25
C VAL A 359 17.42 -18.45 19.99
N PRO A 360 17.35 -18.64 21.32
CA PRO A 360 16.10 -18.53 22.06
C PRO A 360 15.53 -17.10 22.00
N GLN A 361 14.20 -16.99 21.98
CA GLN A 361 13.53 -15.69 22.00
C GLN A 361 13.73 -15.03 23.37
N LYS A 362 14.46 -13.91 23.39
CA LYS A 362 14.62 -13.09 24.59
C LYS A 362 13.37 -12.22 24.81
N PRO A 363 13.07 -11.82 26.06
CA PRO A 363 12.06 -10.80 26.33
C PRO A 363 12.37 -9.53 25.53
N ILE A 364 11.36 -8.98 24.86
CA ILE A 364 11.52 -7.74 24.10
C ILE A 364 11.41 -6.60 25.10
N VAL A 365 12.50 -5.86 25.27
CA VAL A 365 12.52 -4.66 26.13
C VAL A 365 12.32 -3.46 25.24
N MET A 366 11.12 -2.87 25.29
CA MET A 366 10.81 -1.66 24.55
C MET A 366 11.64 -0.50 25.11
N PRO A 367 12.29 0.29 24.24
CA PRO A 367 13.08 1.40 24.71
C PRO A 367 12.15 2.52 25.23
N PRO A 368 12.57 3.31 26.24
CA PRO A 368 11.73 4.36 26.80
C PRO A 368 11.27 5.36 25.73
N LYS A 369 10.02 5.85 25.82
CA LYS A 369 9.49 6.84 24.88
C LYS A 369 10.44 8.05 24.78
N GLY A 370 10.87 8.37 23.56
CA GLY A 370 11.84 9.46 23.29
C GLY A 370 13.32 9.04 23.31
N SER A 371 13.63 7.76 23.51
CA SER A 371 14.97 7.22 23.35
C SER A 371 15.46 7.33 21.90
N GLN A 372 16.77 7.54 21.72
CA GLN A 372 17.42 7.40 20.42
C GLN A 372 17.19 5.98 19.85
N PRO A 373 17.04 5.81 18.53
CA PRO A 373 16.85 4.49 17.92
C PRO A 373 17.96 3.51 18.31
N SER A 374 17.62 2.24 18.48
CA SER A 374 18.52 1.21 19.02
C SER A 374 19.75 0.93 18.12
N LYS A 375 20.79 0.36 18.74
CA LYS A 375 22.17 0.16 18.21
C LYS A 375 22.29 -0.53 16.84
N GLY A 376 21.23 -1.14 16.30
CA GLY A 376 21.22 -1.76 14.98
C GLY A 376 21.08 -0.80 13.79
N GLU A 377 20.80 0.48 14.03
CA GLU A 377 20.74 1.51 12.98
C GLU A 377 22.09 2.14 12.60
N LEU A 378 23.13 1.92 13.41
CA LEU A 378 24.38 2.70 13.36
C LEU A 378 25.58 1.95 12.78
N VAL A 379 25.42 0.69 12.37
CA VAL A 379 26.50 -0.09 11.76
C VAL A 379 26.03 -0.65 10.42
N PHE A 380 26.07 0.20 9.39
CA PHE A 380 25.98 -0.18 7.99
C PHE A 380 26.97 0.62 7.17
#